data_AF-A0A4R9VDA9-F1
#
_entry.id   AF-A0A4R9VDA9-F1
#
_cell.length_a   1.000
_cell.length_b   1.000
_cell.length_c   1.000
_cell.angle_alpha   90.00
_cell.angle_beta   90.00
_cell.angle_gamma   90.00
#
_symmetry.space_group_name_H-M   'P 1'
#
loop_
_entity.id
_entity.type
_entity.pdbx_description
1 polymer ?
#
loop_
_entity_poly.entity_id
_entity_poly.type
_entity_poly.pdbx_seq_one_letter_code
_entity_poly.pdbx_strand_id
1 'polypeptide(L)'
;AALVIAAPAYLRFEALDHPWLWWIGLSAINPRSNDYVPLFPWFGAVLAGIAVVKLASASGLLARLGTWMPGRWSNPLTFIGRHSLAFYLIHQPLLFGSIWLLSQAMPA
;
A
#
# COMPACT_ATOMS: atom_id res chain seq x y z
N ALA A 1 0.66 4.29 -16.49
CA ALA A 1 1.42 3.98 -15.25
C ALA A 1 2.63 4.90 -15.12
N ALA A 2 3.65 4.81 -15.99
CA ALA A 2 4.87 5.60 -15.88
C ALA A 2 4.65 7.13 -15.73
N LEU A 3 3.79 7.74 -16.55
CA LEU A 3 3.46 9.16 -16.44
C LEU A 3 2.82 9.53 -15.10
N VAL A 4 1.94 8.67 -14.57
CA VAL A 4 1.28 8.87 -13.26
C VAL A 4 2.31 8.77 -12.12
N ILE A 5 3.26 7.85 -12.23
CA ILE A 5 4.33 7.70 -11.25
C ILE A 5 5.29 8.89 -11.29
N ALA A 6 5.62 9.39 -12.49
CA ALA A 6 6.55 10.49 -12.69
C ALA A 6 5.94 11.87 -12.38
N ALA A 7 4.61 12.03 -12.46
CA ALA A 7 3.96 13.34 -12.35
C ALA A 7 4.34 14.13 -11.07
N PRO A 8 4.37 13.55 -9.85
CA PRO A 8 4.78 14.28 -8.66
C PRO A 8 6.23 14.77 -8.67
N ALA A 9 7.11 14.25 -9.54
CA ALA A 9 8.48 14.76 -9.65
C ALA A 9 8.57 16.08 -10.42
N TYR A 10 7.58 16.39 -11.28
CA TYR A 10 7.65 17.52 -12.21
C TYR A 10 6.46 18.48 -12.13
N LEU A 11 5.30 18.03 -11.64
CA LEU A 11 4.02 18.74 -11.73
C LEU A 11 3.48 19.09 -10.35
N ARG A 12 4.33 19.59 -9.44
CA ARG A 12 3.91 20.06 -8.12
C ARG A 12 3.71 21.57 -8.13
N PHE A 13 2.58 22.04 -7.60
CA PHE A 13 2.19 23.44 -7.65
C PHE A 13 1.58 23.90 -6.32
N GLU A 14 1.90 25.11 -5.89
CA GLU A 14 1.31 25.73 -4.68
C GLU A 14 -0.21 25.92 -4.82
N ALA A 15 -0.71 26.10 -6.05
CA ALA A 15 -2.15 26.17 -6.32
C ALA A 15 -2.91 24.89 -5.91
N LEU A 16 -2.21 23.77 -5.72
CA LEU A 16 -2.77 22.48 -5.29
C LEU A 16 -2.58 22.22 -3.78
N ASP A 17 -2.07 23.19 -3.02
CA ASP A 17 -1.82 23.05 -1.58
C ASP A 17 -3.11 23.10 -0.74
N HIS A 18 -4.22 23.52 -1.33
CA HIS A 18 -5.51 23.57 -0.63
C HIS A 18 -5.93 22.16 -0.17
N PRO A 19 -6.38 21.96 1.09
CA PRO A 19 -6.69 20.63 1.63
C PRO A 19 -7.68 19.81 0.80
N TRP A 20 -8.62 20.47 0.14
CA TRP A 20 -9.59 19.83 -0.75
C TRP A 20 -8.98 19.21 -2.02
N LEU A 21 -7.74 19.57 -2.35
CA LEU A 21 -6.99 19.09 -3.51
C LEU A 21 -5.88 18.09 -3.15
N TRP A 22 -5.64 17.84 -1.86
CA TRP A 22 -4.58 16.91 -1.42
C TRP A 22 -4.74 15.52 -2.00
N TRP A 23 -5.97 15.03 -2.20
CA TRP A 23 -6.19 13.72 -2.81
C TRP A 23 -5.58 13.59 -4.23
N ILE A 24 -5.26 14.69 -4.92
CA ILE A 24 -4.55 14.66 -6.21
C ILE A 24 -3.10 14.19 -5.99
N GLY A 25 -2.40 14.64 -4.95
CA GLY A 25 -1.00 14.26 -4.69
C GLY A 25 0.05 15.09 -5.42
N LEU A 26 -0.36 16.23 -5.98
CA LEU A 26 0.51 17.19 -6.69
C LEU A 26 0.68 18.52 -5.90
N SER A 27 0.33 18.50 -4.62
CA SER A 27 0.58 19.56 -3.65
C SER A 27 2.08 19.84 -3.53
N ALA A 28 2.51 21.11 -3.52
CA ALA A 28 3.89 21.48 -3.21
C ALA A 28 4.24 21.13 -1.75
N ILE A 29 3.27 21.31 -0.84
CA ILE A 29 3.39 20.96 0.58
C ILE A 29 2.52 19.73 0.87
N ASN A 30 3.12 18.63 1.29
CA ASN A 30 2.37 17.43 1.65
C ASN A 30 1.78 17.54 3.06
N PRO A 31 0.56 17.02 3.30
CA PRO A 31 0.02 16.90 4.64
C PRO A 31 0.91 15.99 5.50
N ARG A 32 1.04 16.34 6.79
CA ARG A 32 1.73 15.49 7.78
C ARG A 32 0.81 14.34 8.18
N SER A 33 0.89 13.25 7.43
CA SER A 33 0.19 12.00 7.73
C SER A 33 1.02 10.81 7.27
N ASN A 34 1.09 9.78 8.12
CA ASN A 34 1.75 8.52 7.78
C ASN A 34 0.94 7.71 6.76
N ASP A 35 -0.37 7.93 6.70
CA ASP A 35 -1.30 7.20 5.83
C ASP A 35 -1.80 8.08 4.68
N TYR A 36 -0.94 8.96 4.17
CA TYR A 36 -1.29 9.80 3.02
C TYR A 36 -1.03 9.06 1.70
N VAL A 37 -2.12 8.62 1.06
CA VAL A 37 -2.09 7.84 -0.19
C VAL A 37 -2.90 8.56 -1.28
N PRO A 38 -2.37 9.64 -1.88
CA PRO A 38 -3.08 10.40 -2.92
C PRO A 38 -3.10 9.69 -4.28
N LEU A 39 -3.84 10.23 -5.25
CA LEU A 39 -3.99 9.69 -6.59
C LEU A 39 -2.64 9.54 -7.31
N PHE A 40 -1.81 10.59 -7.33
CA PHE A 40 -0.46 10.53 -7.86
C PHE A 40 0.53 10.36 -6.70
N PRO A 41 1.44 9.37 -6.73
CA PRO A 41 1.72 8.42 -7.82
C PRO A 41 0.94 7.10 -7.73
N TRP A 42 0.15 6.86 -6.68
CA TRP A 42 -0.36 5.54 -6.31
C TRP A 42 -1.29 4.89 -7.35
N PHE A 43 -2.05 5.68 -8.10
CA PHE A 43 -2.84 5.17 -9.21
C PHE A 43 -1.99 4.54 -10.31
N GLY A 44 -0.70 4.90 -10.39
CA GLY A 44 0.27 4.24 -11.24
C GLY A 44 0.42 2.75 -10.93
N ALA A 45 0.39 2.36 -9.64
CA ALA A 45 0.41 0.96 -9.22
C ALA A 45 -0.87 0.22 -9.61
N VAL A 46 -2.04 0.88 -9.51
CA VAL A 46 -3.32 0.33 -9.99
C VAL A 46 -3.26 0.05 -11.49
N LEU A 47 -2.79 1.02 -12.28
CA LEU A 47 -2.63 0.86 -13.73
C LEU A 47 -1.62 -0.25 -14.08
N ALA A 48 -0.52 -0.35 -13.33
CA ALA A 48 0.46 -1.41 -13.49
C ALA A 48 -0.17 -2.79 -13.20
N GLY A 49 -0.93 -2.92 -12.13
CA GLY A 49 -1.66 -4.14 -11.80
C GLY A 49 -2.65 -4.56 -12.90
N ILE A 50 -3.41 -3.62 -13.46
CA ILE A 50 -4.31 -3.87 -14.60
C ILE A 50 -3.50 -4.38 -15.81
N ALA A 51 -2.37 -3.75 -16.12
CA ALA A 51 -1.52 -4.17 -17.24
C ALA A 51 -0.95 -5.60 -17.01
N VAL A 52 -0.48 -5.88 -15.80
CA VAL A 52 0.02 -7.21 -15.41
C VAL A 52 -1.07 -8.27 -15.56
N VAL A 53 -2.29 -8.01 -15.07
CA VAL A 53 -3.40 -8.97 -15.18
C VAL A 53 -3.79 -9.21 -16.64
N LYS A 54 -3.83 -8.16 -17.47
CA LYS A 54 -4.09 -8.31 -18.91
C LYS A 54 -3.03 -9.20 -19.58
N LEU A 55 -1.76 -8.99 -19.27
CA LEU A 55 -0.66 -9.79 -19.82
C LEU A 55 -0.68 -11.25 -19.31
N ALA A 56 -0.95 -11.44 -18.02
CA ALA A 56 -1.09 -12.77 -17.41
C ALA A 56 -2.29 -13.54 -17.98
N SER A 57 -3.38 -12.85 -18.30
CA SER A 57 -4.54 -13.43 -18.97
C SER A 57 -4.22 -13.83 -20.41
N ALA A 58 -3.61 -12.93 -21.18
CA ALA A 58 -3.24 -13.19 -22.58
C ALA A 58 -2.21 -14.32 -22.74
N SER A 59 -1.30 -14.49 -21.78
CA SER A 59 -0.30 -15.57 -21.77
C SER A 59 -0.82 -16.91 -21.24
N GLY A 60 -2.08 -16.98 -20.78
CA GLY A 60 -2.65 -18.16 -20.13
C GLY A 60 -2.09 -18.44 -18.73
N LEU A 61 -1.20 -17.58 -18.21
CA LEU A 61 -0.64 -17.69 -16.86
C LEU A 61 -1.75 -17.64 -15.80
N LEU A 62 -2.75 -16.78 -15.98
CA LEU A 62 -3.85 -16.64 -15.03
C LEU A 62 -4.66 -17.94 -14.89
N ALA A 63 -4.90 -18.66 -15.99
CA ALA A 63 -5.56 -19.96 -15.97
C ALA A 63 -4.72 -21.02 -15.25
N ARG A 64 -3.39 -21.04 -15.48
CA ARG A 64 -2.48 -21.94 -14.77
C ARG A 64 -2.49 -21.68 -13.27
N LEU A 65 -2.43 -20.41 -12.86
CA LEU A 65 -2.50 -20.03 -11.45
C LEU A 65 -3.86 -20.37 -10.83
N GLY A 66 -4.95 -20.29 -11.59
CA GLY A 66 -6.29 -20.67 -11.11
C GLY A 66 -6.43 -22.16 -10.75
N THR A 67 -5.60 -23.02 -11.32
CA THR A 67 -5.55 -24.46 -10.96
C THR A 67 -4.67 -24.76 -9.76
N TRP A 68 -3.94 -23.76 -9.24
CA TRP A 68 -3.06 -23.95 -8.10
C TRP A 68 -3.87 -24.05 -6.81
N MET A 69 -3.66 -25.15 -6.07
CA MET A 69 -4.31 -25.37 -4.79
C MET A 69 -3.29 -25.20 -3.67
N PRO A 70 -3.46 -24.22 -2.76
CA PRO A 70 -2.56 -24.03 -1.65
C PRO A 70 -2.51 -25.28 -0.76
N GLY A 71 -1.30 -25.74 -0.44
CA GLY A 71 -1.11 -26.85 0.50
C GLY A 71 -1.46 -26.44 1.94
N ARG A 72 -1.49 -27.40 2.87
CA ARG A 72 -1.81 -27.18 4.31
C ARG A 72 -0.95 -26.10 4.99
N TRP A 73 0.22 -25.81 4.43
CA TRP A 73 1.11 -24.74 4.89
C TRP A 73 0.50 -23.33 4.76
N SER A 74 -0.53 -23.15 3.93
CA SER A 74 -1.24 -21.87 3.82
C SER A 74 -2.26 -21.64 4.94
N ASN A 75 -2.61 -22.66 5.73
CA ASN A 75 -3.65 -22.55 6.76
C ASN A 75 -3.40 -21.43 7.79
N PRO A 76 -2.17 -21.21 8.29
CA PRO A 76 -1.89 -20.08 9.17
C PRO A 76 -2.13 -18.73 8.48
N LEU A 77 -1.73 -18.59 7.21
CA LEU A 77 -1.99 -17.38 6.42
C LEU A 77 -3.49 -17.16 6.20
N THR A 78 -4.24 -18.22 5.88
CA THR A 78 -5.70 -18.15 5.75
C THR A 78 -6.36 -17.77 7.08
N PHE A 79 -5.87 -18.29 8.21
CA PHE A 79 -6.39 -17.95 9.53
C PHE A 79 -6.17 -16.46 9.85
N ILE A 80 -4.97 -15.94 9.62
CA ILE A 80 -4.66 -14.52 9.82
C ILE A 80 -5.50 -13.64 8.89
N GLY A 81 -5.63 -14.04 7.61
CA GLY A 81 -6.47 -13.33 6.64
C GLY A 81 -7.95 -13.28 7.01
N ARG A 82 -8.50 -14.38 7.58
CA ARG A 82 -9.88 -14.44 8.07
C ARG A 82 -10.13 -13.54 9.28
N HIS A 83 -9.10 -13.26 10.07
CA HIS A 83 -9.16 -12.37 11.23
C HIS A 83 -8.35 -11.09 10.99
N SER A 84 -8.29 -10.64 9.72
CA SER A 84 -7.44 -9.53 9.29
C SER A 84 -7.70 -8.25 10.07
N LEU A 85 -8.96 -7.95 10.42
CA LEU A 85 -9.30 -6.79 11.24
C LEU A 85 -8.72 -6.89 12.66
N ALA A 86 -8.85 -8.05 13.31
CA ALA A 86 -8.30 -8.23 14.66
C ALA A 86 -6.77 -8.09 14.63
N PHE A 87 -6.12 -8.71 13.65
CA PHE A 87 -4.68 -8.58 13.46
C PHE A 87 -4.28 -7.12 13.18
N TYR A 88 -5.06 -6.42 12.34
CA TYR A 88 -4.88 -5.01 12.03
C TYR A 88 -5.07 -4.10 13.27
N LEU A 89 -5.97 -4.41 14.19
CA LEU A 89 -6.12 -3.60 15.40
C LEU A 89 -5.03 -3.91 16.43
N ILE A 90 -4.59 -5.17 16.52
CA ILE A 90 -3.62 -5.62 17.53
C ILE A 90 -2.19 -5.20 17.17
N HIS A 91 -1.82 -5.16 15.89
CA HIS A 91 -0.43 -4.89 15.53
C HIS A 91 0.05 -3.50 15.97
N GLN A 92 -0.79 -2.46 15.91
CA GLN A 92 -0.39 -1.09 16.31
C GLN A 92 0.03 -0.99 17.79
N PRO A 93 -0.81 -1.34 18.78
CA PRO A 93 -0.41 -1.29 20.19
C PRO A 93 0.74 -2.25 20.50
N LEU A 94 0.83 -3.38 19.81
CA LEU A 94 1.92 -4.35 20.03
C LEU A 94 3.26 -3.80 19.56
N LEU A 95 3.32 -3.18 18.38
CA LEU A 95 4.54 -2.55 17.85
C LEU A 95 4.95 -1.35 18.72
N PHE A 96 4.03 -0.44 19.03
CA PHE A 96 4.33 0.70 19.88
C PHE A 96 4.74 0.28 21.30
N GLY A 97 4.05 -0.69 21.89
CA GLY A 97 4.39 -1.24 23.20
C GLY A 97 5.76 -1.90 23.23
N SER A 98 6.12 -2.63 22.17
CA SER A 98 7.43 -3.29 22.05
C SER A 98 8.58 -2.29 21.92
N ILE A 99 8.41 -1.25 21.08
CA ILE A 99 9.39 -0.17 20.95
C ILE A 99 9.51 0.61 22.26
N TRP A 100 8.39 0.89 22.92
CA TRP A 100 8.39 1.55 24.22
C TRP A 100 9.15 0.73 25.27
N LEU A 101 8.89 -0.58 25.40
CA LEU A 101 9.62 -1.46 26.32
C LEU A 101 11.13 -1.48 26.03
N LEU A 102 11.52 -1.59 24.76
CA LEU A 102 12.93 -1.54 24.35
C LEU A 102 13.59 -0.22 24.74
N SER A 103 12.88 0.91 24.59
CA SER A 103 13.39 2.24 24.95
C SER A 103 13.69 2.39 26.45
N GLN A 104 13.04 1.60 27.31
CA GLN A 104 13.32 1.62 28.75
C GLN A 104 14.64 0.91 29.09
N ALA A 105 15.01 -0.11 28.33
CA ALA A 105 16.24 -0.88 28.54
C ALA A 105 17.46 -0.24 27.84
N MET A 106 17.24 0.38 26.69
CA MET A 106 18.25 1.10 25.91
C MET A 106 17.73 2.49 25.57
N PRO A 107 17.69 3.41 26.54
CA PRO A 107 17.36 4.80 26.25
C PRO A 107 18.42 5.36 25.29
N ALA A 108 17.95 5.97 24.20
CA ALA A 108 18.79 6.65 23.22
C ALA A 108 19.39 7.94 23.81
#